data_AF-A0A1V1P1I2-F1
#
_entry.id   AF-A0A1V1P1I2-F1
#
_cell.length_a   1.000
_cell.length_b   1.000
_cell.length_c   1.000
_cell.angle_alpha   90.00
_cell.angle_beta   90.00
_cell.angle_gamma   90.00
#
_symmetry.space_group_name_H-M   'P 1'
#
loop_
_entity.id
_entity.type
_entity.pdbx_description
1 polymer ?
#
loop_
_entity_poly.entity_id
_entity_poly.type
_entity_poly.pdbx_seq_one_letter_code
_entity_poly.pdbx_strand_id
1 'polypeptide(L)'
;MIPGKMHVHEMTRLINPRLIINFPTKRHWRGKSRLDDIKSGLSDLIQVIQNKDIKSIALPPLGTGLGGLDWAIVKQLMQNAFQPLDDVRVVIFEPRGAPSAEKMAKNKKNPGNDPWKSSIDWSDISLS
;
A
#
# COMPACT_ATOMS: atom_id res chain seq x y z
N MET A 1 -11.51 -7.33 5.31
CA MET A 1 -11.58 -6.30 4.26
C MET A 1 -12.13 -6.94 3.00
N ILE A 2 -13.17 -6.37 2.42
CA ILE A 2 -13.74 -6.88 1.17
C ILE A 2 -12.76 -6.48 0.05
N PRO A 3 -12.15 -7.43 -0.68
CA PRO A 3 -11.31 -7.11 -1.83
C PRO A 3 -12.15 -6.41 -2.91
N GLY A 4 -11.52 -5.52 -3.68
CA GLY A 4 -12.17 -4.84 -4.79
C GLY A 4 -12.86 -3.51 -4.46
N LYS A 5 -12.81 -3.02 -3.21
CA LYS A 5 -13.31 -1.67 -2.85
C LYS A 5 -12.19 -0.78 -2.30
N MET A 6 -12.01 0.38 -2.91
CA MET A 6 -11.07 1.41 -2.50
C MET A 6 -11.52 2.05 -1.19
N HIS A 7 -10.58 2.24 -0.27
CA HIS A 7 -10.83 3.04 0.92
C HIS A 7 -10.11 4.37 0.74
N VAL A 8 -10.89 5.45 0.65
CA VAL A 8 -10.40 6.80 0.36
C VAL A 8 -10.31 7.59 1.65
N HIS A 9 -9.15 8.18 1.91
CA HIS A 9 -8.93 9.09 3.03
C HIS A 9 -8.52 10.46 2.50
N GLU A 10 -9.27 11.48 2.89
CA GLU A 10 -8.94 12.87 2.57
C GLU A 10 -7.94 13.40 3.60
N MET A 11 -6.88 14.03 3.12
CA MET A 11 -5.88 14.66 3.99
C MET A 11 -6.22 16.12 4.19
N THR A 12 -6.29 16.55 5.45
CA THR A 12 -6.50 17.95 5.83
C THR A 12 -5.19 18.74 5.69
N ARG A 13 -4.71 18.90 4.46
CA ARG A 13 -3.45 19.60 4.13
C ARG A 13 -3.64 20.46 2.88
N LEU A 14 -2.94 21.60 2.83
CA LEU A 14 -2.93 22.53 1.69
C LEU A 14 -2.08 22.04 0.51
N ILE A 15 -1.16 21.11 0.75
CA ILE A 15 -0.24 20.56 -0.26
C ILE A 15 -0.64 19.14 -0.65
N ASN A 16 -0.27 18.75 -1.88
CA ASN A 16 -0.47 17.40 -2.37
C ASN A 16 0.37 16.36 -1.61
N PRO A 17 -0.10 15.09 -1.55
CA PRO A 17 -1.38 14.62 -2.08
C PRO A 17 -2.57 15.11 -1.23
N ARG A 18 -3.76 15.20 -1.83
CA ARG A 18 -5.01 15.51 -1.10
C ARG A 18 -5.77 14.25 -0.67
N LEU A 19 -5.54 13.13 -1.36
CA LEU A 19 -6.21 11.86 -1.14
C LEU A 19 -5.18 10.74 -0.96
N ILE A 20 -5.43 9.83 -0.02
CA ILE A 20 -4.79 8.52 0.07
C ILE A 20 -5.85 7.48 -0.28
N ILE A 21 -5.58 6.68 -1.30
CA ILE A 21 -6.49 5.60 -1.74
C ILE A 21 -5.83 4.27 -1.41
N ASN A 22 -6.39 3.55 -0.44
CA ASN A 22 -5.93 2.23 -0.07
C ASN A 22 -6.54 1.19 -1.03
N PHE A 23 -5.67 0.58 -1.84
CA PHE A 23 -6.02 -0.48 -2.78
C PHE A 23 -5.86 -1.86 -2.12
N PRO A 24 -6.95 -2.57 -1.79
CA PRO A 24 -6.87 -3.90 -1.18
C PRO A 24 -6.43 -4.97 -2.19
N THR A 25 -5.16 -5.36 -2.14
CA THR A 25 -4.59 -6.39 -3.03
C THR A 25 -4.65 -7.81 -2.46
N LYS A 26 -5.14 -7.97 -1.22
CA LYS A 26 -5.23 -9.25 -0.50
C LYS A 26 -6.47 -9.30 0.38
N ARG A 27 -7.04 -10.50 0.54
CA ARG A 27 -8.16 -10.78 1.45
C ARG A 27 -7.72 -10.97 2.90
N HIS A 28 -6.50 -11.49 3.06
CA HIS A 28 -5.82 -11.66 4.33
C HIS A 28 -4.34 -11.33 4.15
N TRP A 29 -3.73 -10.67 5.13
CA TRP A 29 -2.38 -10.13 5.01
C TRP A 29 -1.31 -11.22 4.79
N ARG A 30 -1.49 -12.41 5.37
CA ARG A 30 -0.64 -13.60 5.15
C ARG A 30 -0.89 -14.31 3.80
N GLY A 31 -1.94 -13.96 3.08
CA GLY A 31 -2.30 -14.60 1.81
C GLY A 31 -1.48 -14.08 0.62
N LYS A 32 -1.59 -14.77 -0.51
CA LYS A 32 -1.14 -14.27 -1.81
C LYS A 32 -2.15 -13.27 -2.39
N SER A 33 -1.69 -12.39 -3.26
CA SER A 33 -2.57 -11.56 -4.09
C SER A 33 -3.17 -12.38 -5.21
N ARG A 34 -4.31 -11.93 -5.76
CA ARG A 34 -5.01 -12.59 -6.86
C ARG A 34 -5.28 -11.60 -7.97
N LEU A 35 -5.19 -12.03 -9.23
CA LEU A 35 -5.49 -11.17 -10.38
C LEU A 35 -6.93 -10.64 -10.36
N ASP A 36 -7.90 -11.42 -9.88
CA ASP A 36 -9.30 -10.98 -9.78
C ASP A 36 -9.47 -9.84 -8.77
N ASP A 37 -8.70 -9.85 -7.67
CA ASP A 37 -8.72 -8.77 -6.69
C ASP A 37 -8.08 -7.49 -7.29
N ILE A 38 -7.09 -7.62 -8.18
CA ILE A 38 -6.52 -6.51 -8.95
C ILE A 38 -7.53 -5.95 -9.95
N LYS A 39 -8.18 -6.81 -10.75
CA LYS A 39 -9.17 -6.39 -11.76
C LYS A 39 -10.35 -5.67 -11.13
N SER A 40 -10.95 -6.25 -10.10
CA SER A 40 -12.05 -5.63 -9.37
C SER A 40 -11.63 -4.31 -8.72
N GLY A 41 -10.44 -4.27 -8.10
CA GLY A 41 -9.92 -3.04 -7.51
C GLY A 41 -9.62 -1.93 -8.53
N LEU A 42 -9.17 -2.27 -9.74
CA LEU A 42 -8.96 -1.29 -10.81
C LEU A 42 -10.29 -0.69 -11.28
N SER A 43 -11.32 -1.51 -11.43
CA SER A 43 -12.67 -1.03 -11.79
C SER A 43 -13.22 -0.05 -10.74
N ASP A 44 -13.10 -0.38 -9.46
CA ASP A 44 -13.56 0.49 -8.38
C ASP A 44 -12.70 1.77 -8.25
N LEU A 45 -11.38 1.65 -8.48
CA LEU A 45 -10.50 2.81 -8.49
C LEU A 45 -10.85 3.81 -9.60
N ILE A 46 -11.22 3.34 -10.80
CA ILE A 46 -11.67 4.21 -11.89
C ILE A 46 -12.93 4.98 -11.47
N GLN A 47 -13.90 4.30 -10.86
CA GLN A 47 -15.10 4.95 -10.34
C GLN A 47 -14.76 6.00 -9.29
N VAL A 48 -13.82 5.72 -8.38
CA VAL A 48 -13.35 6.72 -7.39
C VAL A 48 -12.70 7.91 -8.07
N ILE A 49 -11.84 7.70 -9.07
CA ILE A 49 -11.17 8.77 -9.82
C ILE A 49 -12.20 9.70 -10.45
N GLN A 50 -13.21 9.15 -11.12
CA GLN A 50 -14.27 9.92 -11.77
C GLN A 50 -15.14 10.66 -10.75
N ASN A 51 -15.62 9.97 -9.70
CA ASN A 51 -16.52 10.54 -8.71
C ASN A 51 -15.87 11.65 -7.85
N LYS A 52 -14.55 11.60 -7.69
CA LYS A 52 -13.77 12.58 -6.91
C LYS A 52 -13.06 13.61 -7.79
N ASP A 53 -13.28 13.59 -9.10
CA ASP A 53 -12.62 14.46 -10.09
C ASP A 53 -11.09 14.50 -9.94
N ILE A 54 -10.47 13.32 -9.77
CA ILE A 54 -9.03 13.19 -9.54
C ILE A 54 -8.29 13.41 -10.88
N LYS A 55 -7.55 14.51 -10.99
CA LYS A 55 -6.79 14.84 -12.21
C LYS A 55 -5.41 14.19 -12.31
N SER A 56 -4.90 13.64 -11.22
CA SER A 56 -3.62 12.92 -11.24
C SER A 56 -3.52 11.88 -10.14
N ILE A 57 -2.93 10.72 -10.44
CA ILE A 57 -2.71 9.64 -9.50
C ILE A 57 -1.36 8.96 -9.75
N ALA A 58 -0.71 8.52 -8.67
CA ALA A 58 0.50 7.71 -8.74
C ALA A 58 0.26 6.35 -8.09
N LEU A 59 0.61 5.26 -8.80
CA LEU A 59 0.36 3.89 -8.37
C LEU A 59 1.67 3.11 -8.18
N PRO A 60 1.80 2.35 -7.07
CA PRO A 60 2.88 1.39 -6.88
C PRO A 60 2.61 0.10 -7.67
N PRO A 61 3.55 -0.86 -7.73
CA PRO A 61 3.34 -2.13 -8.42
C PRO A 61 2.41 -3.06 -7.62
N LEU A 62 1.11 -3.01 -7.93
CA LEU A 62 0.03 -3.60 -7.14
C LEU A 62 0.11 -5.14 -7.05
N GLY A 63 0.06 -5.70 -5.83
CA GLY A 63 0.00 -7.15 -5.62
C GLY A 63 1.25 -7.92 -6.08
N THR A 64 2.31 -7.22 -6.49
CA THR A 64 3.63 -7.81 -6.78
C THR A 64 4.46 -7.94 -5.50
N GLY A 65 5.68 -8.51 -5.60
CA GLY A 65 6.56 -8.72 -4.45
C GLY A 65 5.98 -9.73 -3.46
N LEU A 66 5.63 -9.29 -2.25
CA LEU A 66 5.00 -10.16 -1.22
C LEU A 66 3.62 -10.71 -1.64
N GLY A 67 2.98 -10.11 -2.66
CA GLY A 67 1.74 -10.63 -3.23
C GLY A 67 1.95 -11.75 -4.26
N GLY A 68 3.15 -11.84 -4.85
CA GLY A 68 3.55 -12.91 -5.75
C GLY A 68 2.96 -12.86 -7.16
N LEU A 69 2.28 -11.77 -7.55
CA LEU A 69 1.81 -11.60 -8.93
C LEU A 69 2.97 -11.19 -9.86
N ASP A 70 2.87 -11.64 -11.10
CA ASP A 70 3.76 -11.25 -12.18
C ASP A 70 3.57 -9.76 -12.50
N TRP A 71 4.67 -9.00 -12.50
CA TRP A 71 4.64 -7.58 -12.75
C TRP A 71 4.21 -7.22 -14.17
N ALA A 72 4.67 -7.96 -15.18
CA ALA A 72 4.31 -7.66 -16.58
C ALA A 72 2.80 -7.81 -16.80
N ILE A 73 2.21 -8.86 -16.21
CA ILE A 73 0.75 -9.10 -16.27
C ILE A 73 0.00 -7.97 -15.56
N VAL A 74 0.40 -7.61 -14.34
CA VAL A 74 -0.26 -6.53 -13.57
C VAL A 74 -0.11 -5.18 -14.26
N LYS A 75 1.07 -4.85 -14.78
CA LYS A 75 1.34 -3.61 -15.49
C LYS A 75 0.42 -3.47 -16.70
N GLN A 76 0.28 -4.53 -17.50
CA GLN A 76 -0.62 -4.53 -18.65
C GLN A 76 -2.08 -4.33 -18.24
N LEU A 77 -2.54 -4.98 -17.16
CA LEU A 77 -3.89 -4.76 -16.63
C LEU A 77 -4.12 -3.30 -16.20
N MET A 78 -3.14 -2.70 -15.50
CA MET A 78 -3.22 -1.30 -15.08
C MET A 78 -3.28 -0.37 -16.30
N GLN A 79 -2.39 -0.55 -17.28
CA GLN A 79 -2.35 0.26 -18.50
C GLN A 79 -3.68 0.20 -19.27
N ASN A 80 -4.22 -1.00 -19.47
CA ASN A 80 -5.50 -1.18 -20.16
C ASN A 80 -6.66 -0.55 -19.39
N ALA A 81 -6.67 -0.65 -18.06
CA ALA A 81 -7.72 -0.08 -17.22
C ALA A 81 -7.74 1.46 -17.27
N PHE A 82 -6.57 2.10 -17.32
CA PHE A 82 -6.46 3.56 -17.33
C PHE A 82 -6.48 4.17 -18.74
N GLN A 83 -6.34 3.38 -19.79
CA GLN A 83 -6.37 3.85 -21.18
C GLN A 83 -7.59 4.76 -21.51
N PRO A 84 -8.81 4.49 -21.00
CA PRO A 84 -9.98 5.34 -21.31
C PRO A 84 -10.03 6.68 -20.56
N LEU A 85 -9.06 6.97 -19.66
CA LEU A 85 -9.05 8.19 -18.85
C LEU A 85 -8.16 9.27 -19.52
N ASP A 86 -8.74 10.00 -20.46
CA ASP A 86 -8.00 11.00 -21.27
C ASP A 86 -7.58 12.25 -20.48
N ASP A 87 -8.28 12.59 -19.39
CA ASP A 87 -8.06 13.81 -18.59
C ASP A 87 -7.33 13.57 -17.26
N VAL A 88 -6.82 12.35 -17.03
CA VAL A 88 -6.16 11.97 -15.77
C VAL A 88 -4.70 11.61 -16.01
N ARG A 89 -3.79 12.34 -15.36
CA ARG A 89 -2.36 11.98 -15.38
C ARG A 89 -2.10 10.79 -14.47
N VAL A 90 -1.83 9.62 -15.05
CA VAL A 90 -1.49 8.39 -14.32
C VAL A 90 0.03 8.15 -14.34
N VAL A 91 0.63 7.98 -13.17
CA VAL A 91 2.05 7.60 -13.02
C VAL A 91 2.13 6.22 -12.38
N ILE A 92 2.67 5.24 -13.10
CA ILE A 92 2.87 3.87 -12.59
C ILE A 92 4.35 3.68 -12.24
N PHE A 93 4.63 3.38 -10.98
CA PHE A 93 5.97 3.04 -10.53
C PHE A 93 6.25 1.55 -10.72
N GLU A 94 7.43 1.24 -11.24
CA GLU A 94 7.89 -0.14 -11.39
C GLU A 94 8.46 -0.68 -10.06
N PRO A 95 8.47 -2.02 -9.88
CA PRO A 95 9.21 -2.63 -8.78
C PRO A 95 10.68 -2.26 -8.89
N ARG A 96 11.15 -1.35 -8.04
CA ARG A 96 12.58 -1.32 -7.72
C ARG A 96 12.84 -2.57 -6.90
N GLY A 97 13.72 -3.45 -7.40
CA GLY A 97 14.05 -4.70 -6.70
C GLY A 97 14.22 -4.43 -5.20
N ALA A 98 13.63 -5.29 -4.37
CA ALA A 98 13.83 -5.17 -2.93
C ALA A 98 15.36 -5.11 -2.68
N PRO A 99 15.85 -4.28 -1.74
CA PRO A 99 17.21 -4.47 -1.25
C PRO A 99 17.35 -5.95 -0.89
N SER A 100 18.45 -6.60 -1.30
CA SER A 100 18.66 -8.01 -0.95
C SER A 100 18.45 -8.19 0.56
N ALA A 101 17.94 -9.36 0.97
CA ALA A 101 17.71 -9.65 2.39
C ALA A 101 18.98 -9.38 3.24
N GLU A 102 20.16 -9.49 2.64
CA GLU A 102 21.45 -9.12 3.24
C GLU A 102 21.57 -7.63 3.59
N LYS A 103 21.02 -6.73 2.78
CA LYS A 103 20.97 -5.29 3.08
C LYS A 103 19.93 -4.95 4.16
N MET A 104 18.84 -5.73 4.25
CA MET A 104 17.83 -5.57 5.31
C MET A 104 18.30 -6.09 6.66
N ALA A 105 19.05 -7.21 6.68
CA ALA A 105 19.62 -7.79 7.90
C ALA A 105 20.69 -6.88 8.55
N LYS A 106 21.41 -6.08 7.76
CA LYS A 106 22.41 -5.13 8.28
C LYS A 106 21.81 -3.88 8.94
N ASN A 107 20.50 -3.63 8.79
CA ASN A 107 19.82 -2.49 9.42
C ASN A 107 19.03 -2.87 10.69
N LYS A 108 19.32 -4.03 11.27
CA LYS A 108 18.91 -4.36 12.64
C LYS A 108 19.74 -3.50 13.61
N LYS A 109 19.31 -2.26 13.87
CA LYS A 109 19.64 -1.65 15.17
C LYS A 109 18.95 -2.53 16.21
N ASN A 110 19.75 -3.25 16.99
CA ASN A 110 19.28 -4.04 18.13
C ASN A 110 18.37 -3.18 19.00
N PRO A 111 17.12 -3.57 19.29
CA PRO A 111 16.28 -2.89 20.29
C PRO A 111 16.73 -3.22 21.74
N GLY A 112 18.02 -3.50 21.94
CA GLY A 112 18.56 -4.00 23.21
C GLY A 112 19.07 -2.93 24.18
N ASN A 113 19.24 -1.68 23.74
CA ASN A 113 19.78 -0.61 24.57
C ASN A 113 18.78 0.56 24.59
N ASP A 114 17.63 0.36 25.23
CA ASP A 114 16.71 1.45 25.56
C ASP A 114 17.00 1.91 27.00
N PRO A 115 17.47 3.16 27.23
CA PRO A 115 17.89 3.65 28.55
C PRO A 115 16.75 3.71 29.58
N TRP A 116 15.50 3.53 29.16
CA TRP A 116 14.31 3.67 30.00
C TRP A 116 13.89 2.41 30.77
N LYS A 117 14.59 1.27 30.57
CA LYS A 117 14.27 0.02 31.27
C LYS A 117 14.85 -0.13 32.68
N SER A 118 15.67 0.80 33.15
CA SER A 118 16.33 0.72 34.47
C SER A 118 15.70 1.60 35.56
N SER A 119 14.51 2.16 35.34
CA SER A 119 13.92 3.12 36.30
C SER A 119 12.47 2.85 36.69
N ILE A 120 11.95 1.66 36.39
CA ILE A 120 10.65 1.23 36.95
C ILE A 120 10.91 -0.01 37.79
N ASP A 121 10.89 0.19 39.11
CA ASP A 121 10.77 -0.88 40.07
C ASP A 121 9.30 -1.31 40.14
N TRP A 122 9.04 -2.57 39.78
CA TRP A 122 7.68 -3.13 39.69
C TRP A 122 7.25 -3.83 41.00
N SER A 123 8.03 -3.71 42.09
CA SER A 123 7.67 -4.32 43.38
C SER A 123 6.59 -3.58 44.17
N ASP A 124 6.23 -2.36 43.79
CA ASP A 124 5.32 -1.50 44.57
C ASP A 124 3.83 -1.60 44.20
N ILE A 125 3.45 -2.50 43.28
CA ILE A 125 2.04 -2.77 42.98
C ILE A 125 1.64 -4.11 43.61
N SER A 126 1.59 -4.13 44.95
CA SER A 126 0.78 -5.09 45.67
C SER A 126 -0.66 -4.57 45.75
N LEU A 127 -1.58 -5.27 45.10
CA LEU A 127 -3.02 -5.08 45.29
C LEU A 127 -3.42 -5.65 46.66
N SER A 128 -3.94 -4.79 47.53
CA SER A 128 -4.88 -5.12 48.61
C SER A 128 -5.93 -4.02 48.69
#